data_AF-A0A2V4E3H9-F1
#
_entry.id   AF-A0A2V4E3H9-F1
#
_cell.length_a   1.000
_cell.length_b   1.000
_cell.length_c   1.000
_cell.angle_alpha   90.00
_cell.angle_beta   90.00
_cell.angle_gamma   90.00
#
_symmetry.space_group_name_H-M   'P 1'
#
loop_
_entity.id
_entity.type
_entity.pdbx_description
1 polymer ?
#
loop_
_entity_poly.entity_id
_entity_poly.type
_entity_poly.pdbx_seq_one_letter_code
_entity_poly.pdbx_strand_id
1 'polypeptide(L)'
;MNKIKWVTQVIALPYEIQKSLFPEFANVADELAVEWQIALDELNDLSMISITDEQWSAIKKLDTYMLSISGSVNIQYWNNDALCQSAEWQEMREMAIDILSIMQWEKTVPEKPKAIYIYHG
;
A
#
# COMPACT_ATOMS: atom_id res chain seq x y z
N MET A 1 7.29 12.26 -6.89
CA MET A 1 6.65 11.90 -5.61
C MET A 1 7.32 10.62 -5.15
N ASN A 2 7.78 10.53 -3.90
CA ASN A 2 8.43 9.32 -3.40
C ASN A 2 7.40 8.17 -3.38
N LYS A 3 7.67 7.06 -4.08
CA LYS A 3 6.74 5.96 -4.28
C LYS A 3 6.29 5.33 -2.97
N ILE A 4 7.22 5.14 -2.01
CA ILE A 4 6.88 4.59 -0.69
C ILE A 4 5.91 5.52 0.04
N LYS A 5 6.15 6.83 0.03
CA LYS A 5 5.22 7.80 0.63
C LYS A 5 3.84 7.72 -0.04
N TRP A 6 3.80 7.66 -1.36
CA TRP A 6 2.55 7.59 -2.10
C TRP A 6 1.74 6.34 -1.72
N VAL A 7 2.33 5.15 -1.81
CA VAL A 7 1.60 3.91 -1.54
C VAL A 7 1.21 3.80 -0.07
N THR A 8 2.05 4.25 0.88
CA THR A 8 1.67 4.34 2.30
C THR A 8 0.46 5.26 2.50
N GLN A 9 0.43 6.42 1.84
CA GLN A 9 -0.72 7.33 1.90
C GLN A 9 -1.98 6.64 1.36
N VAL A 10 -1.89 5.93 0.23
CA VAL A 10 -3.05 5.22 -0.32
C VAL A 10 -3.51 4.10 0.62
N ILE A 11 -2.60 3.27 1.13
CA ILE A 11 -2.96 2.17 2.06
C ILE A 11 -3.64 2.71 3.31
N ALA A 12 -3.23 3.88 3.84
CA ALA A 12 -3.82 4.49 5.04
C ALA A 12 -5.23 5.07 4.84
N LEU A 13 -5.72 5.18 3.59
CA LEU A 13 -7.03 5.77 3.30
C LEU A 13 -8.18 4.76 3.46
N PRO A 14 -9.41 5.24 3.73
CA PRO A 14 -10.60 4.40 3.65
C PRO A 14 -10.80 3.81 2.25
N TYR A 15 -11.45 2.63 2.22
CA TYR A 15 -11.76 1.88 0.99
C TYR A 15 -12.30 2.76 -0.16
N GLU A 16 -13.31 3.60 0.11
CA GLU A 16 -13.95 4.40 -0.95
C GLU A 16 -12.96 5.32 -1.66
N ILE A 17 -12.03 5.90 -0.90
CA ILE A 17 -11.00 6.78 -1.46
C ILE A 17 -9.95 5.94 -2.18
N GLN A 18 -9.50 4.83 -1.59
CA GLN A 18 -8.60 3.88 -2.25
C GLN A 18 -9.16 3.48 -3.61
N LYS A 19 -10.41 3.03 -3.66
CA LYS A 19 -11.07 2.57 -4.89
C LYS A 19 -11.18 3.69 -5.94
N SER A 20 -11.46 4.92 -5.54
CA SER A 20 -11.59 6.07 -6.45
C SER A 20 -10.28 6.47 -7.18
N LEU A 21 -9.13 6.05 -6.65
CA LEU A 21 -7.82 6.34 -7.21
C LEU A 21 -7.46 5.41 -8.39
N PHE A 22 -8.14 4.29 -8.52
CA PHE A 22 -7.88 3.29 -9.56
C PHE A 22 -9.07 3.17 -10.53
N PRO A 23 -8.89 2.55 -11.70
CA PRO A 23 -10.00 2.23 -12.59
C PRO A 23 -11.07 1.34 -11.92
N GLU A 24 -12.32 1.44 -12.39
CA GLU A 24 -13.43 0.67 -11.82
C GLU A 24 -13.20 -0.85 -11.91
N PHE A 25 -12.60 -1.33 -12.99
CA PHE A 25 -12.31 -2.76 -13.20
C PHE A 25 -11.10 -3.27 -12.42
N ALA A 26 -10.29 -2.40 -11.82
CA ALA A 26 -9.06 -2.81 -11.16
C ALA A 26 -9.35 -3.54 -9.83
N ASN A 27 -8.59 -4.61 -9.57
CA ASN A 27 -8.49 -5.21 -8.25
C ASN A 27 -7.53 -4.37 -7.41
N VAL A 28 -8.06 -3.41 -6.66
CA VAL A 28 -7.25 -2.41 -5.94
C VAL A 28 -6.44 -3.05 -4.83
N ALA A 29 -6.92 -4.12 -4.21
CA ALA A 29 -6.16 -4.86 -3.21
C ALA A 29 -4.84 -5.40 -3.80
N ASP A 30 -4.91 -6.03 -4.97
CA ASP A 30 -3.77 -6.60 -5.67
C ASP A 30 -2.84 -5.51 -6.21
N GLU A 31 -3.40 -4.46 -6.82
CA GLU A 31 -2.63 -3.30 -7.29
C GLU A 31 -1.83 -2.64 -6.15
N LEU A 32 -2.42 -2.48 -4.97
CA LEU A 32 -1.71 -1.92 -3.81
C LEU A 32 -0.58 -2.83 -3.32
N ALA A 33 -0.73 -4.15 -3.41
CA ALA A 33 0.33 -5.11 -3.11
C ALA A 33 1.52 -4.93 -4.05
N VAL A 34 1.24 -4.84 -5.36
CA VAL A 34 2.25 -4.62 -6.40
C VAL A 34 2.95 -3.27 -6.20
N GLU A 35 2.19 -2.21 -5.96
CA GLU A 35 2.74 -0.87 -5.77
C GLU A 35 3.59 -0.77 -4.49
N TRP A 36 3.23 -1.54 -3.45
CA TRP A 36 4.03 -1.65 -2.24
C TRP A 36 5.37 -2.33 -2.50
N GLN A 37 5.35 -3.47 -3.21
CA GLN A 37 6.58 -4.19 -3.56
C GLN A 37 7.52 -3.33 -4.41
N ILE A 38 7.01 -2.66 -5.44
CA ILE A 38 7.79 -1.75 -6.28
C ILE A 38 8.42 -0.65 -5.42
N ALA A 39 7.65 -0.04 -4.51
CA ALA A 39 8.15 1.01 -3.63
C ALA A 39 9.27 0.53 -2.69
N LEU A 40 9.18 -0.71 -2.19
CA LEU A 40 10.21 -1.31 -1.36
C LEU A 40 11.49 -1.62 -2.15
N ASP A 41 11.36 -2.12 -3.36
CA ASP A 41 12.52 -2.41 -4.23
C ASP A 41 13.25 -1.11 -4.57
N GLU A 42 12.52 -0.05 -4.96
CA GLU A 42 13.09 1.28 -5.16
C GLU A 42 13.78 1.82 -3.90
N LEU A 43 13.19 1.61 -2.72
CA LEU A 43 13.76 2.06 -1.46
C LEU A 43 15.06 1.33 -1.10
N ASN A 44 15.14 0.02 -1.39
CA ASN A 44 16.34 -0.79 -1.17
C ASN A 44 17.48 -0.42 -2.13
N ASP A 45 17.16 -0.14 -3.40
CA ASP A 45 18.15 0.23 -4.42
C ASP A 45 18.75 1.62 -4.15
N LEU A 46 17.96 2.51 -3.54
CA LEU A 46 18.40 3.83 -3.10
C LEU A 46 19.19 3.74 -1.79
N SER A 47 20.40 3.18 -1.88
CA SER A 47 21.45 3.10 -0.84
C SER A 47 21.82 4.42 -0.12
N MET A 48 21.18 5.54 -0.46
CA MET A 48 21.44 6.88 0.08
C MET A 48 20.24 7.56 0.75
N ILE A 49 19.07 6.92 0.85
CA ILE A 49 17.99 7.49 1.67
C ILE A 49 18.31 7.24 3.14
N SER A 50 18.54 8.32 3.91
CA SER A 50 18.67 8.26 5.36
C SER A 50 17.32 7.94 6.02
N ILE A 51 16.95 6.66 5.99
CA ILE A 51 15.91 6.09 6.84
C ILE A 51 16.55 5.69 8.17
N THR A 52 15.88 6.02 9.27
CA THR A 52 16.26 5.55 10.61
C THR A 52 15.81 4.11 10.84
N ASP A 53 16.41 3.43 11.81
CA ASP A 53 16.00 2.05 12.17
C ASP A 53 14.53 1.97 12.58
N GLU A 54 13.99 3.00 13.24
CA GLU A 54 12.58 3.08 13.63
C GLU A 54 11.66 3.17 12.40
N GLN A 55 11.98 4.04 11.44
CA GLN A 55 11.25 4.18 10.19
C GLN A 55 11.31 2.88 9.37
N TRP A 56 12.48 2.25 9.30
CA TRP A 56 12.65 0.97 8.61
C TRP A 56 11.83 -0.13 9.28
N SER A 57 11.84 -0.18 10.60
CA SER A 57 11.08 -1.16 11.38
C SER A 57 9.57 -1.04 11.13
N ALA A 58 9.05 0.19 11.08
CA ALA A 58 7.63 0.44 10.78
C ALA A 58 7.25 -0.04 9.37
N ILE A 59 8.07 0.27 8.36
CA ILE A 59 7.88 -0.21 6.98
C ILE A 59 7.92 -1.74 6.95
N LYS A 60 8.92 -2.35 7.60
CA LYS A 60 9.08 -3.81 7.63
C LYS A 60 7.95 -4.52 8.35
N LYS A 61 7.31 -3.88 9.34
CA LYS A 61 6.15 -4.43 10.03
C LYS A 61 4.96 -4.62 9.07
N LEU A 62 4.63 -3.60 8.28
CA LEU A 62 3.57 -3.69 7.26
C LEU A 62 3.92 -4.71 6.18
N ASP A 63 5.15 -4.68 5.65
CA ASP A 63 5.66 -5.64 4.67
C ASP A 63 5.53 -7.09 5.16
N THR A 64 5.97 -7.36 6.38
CA THR A 64 5.87 -8.69 7.01
C THR A 64 4.41 -9.12 7.17
N TYR A 65 3.53 -8.18 7.55
CA TYR A 65 2.11 -8.47 7.69
C TYR A 65 1.47 -8.85 6.35
N MET A 66 1.72 -8.06 5.29
CA MET A 66 1.26 -8.37 3.93
C MET A 66 1.72 -9.76 3.49
N LEU A 67 2.99 -10.10 3.71
CA LEU A 67 3.53 -11.42 3.38
C LEU A 67 2.86 -12.54 4.19
N SER A 68 2.52 -12.30 5.46
CA SER A 68 1.87 -13.30 6.31
C SER A 68 0.47 -13.71 5.83
N ILE A 69 -0.23 -12.79 5.15
CA ILE A 69 -1.55 -13.01 4.56
C ILE A 69 -1.49 -13.20 3.03
N SER A 70 -0.30 -13.40 2.47
CA SER A 70 -0.11 -13.66 1.03
C SER A 70 -0.22 -15.15 0.69
N GLY A 71 -0.18 -15.45 -0.61
CA GLY A 71 -0.18 -16.82 -1.13
C GLY A 71 -1.58 -17.35 -1.48
N SER A 72 -1.60 -18.47 -2.22
CA SER A 72 -2.83 -19.04 -2.79
C SER A 72 -3.89 -19.41 -1.74
N VAL A 73 -3.46 -19.79 -0.54
CA VAL A 73 -4.34 -20.13 0.59
C VAL A 73 -5.05 -18.92 1.22
N ASN A 74 -4.56 -17.71 0.91
CA ASN A 74 -5.04 -16.45 1.47
C ASN A 74 -5.62 -15.50 0.40
N ILE A 75 -5.91 -16.01 -0.80
CA ILE A 75 -6.41 -15.22 -1.93
C ILE A 75 -7.70 -14.44 -1.61
N GLN A 76 -8.47 -14.90 -0.63
CA GLN A 76 -9.67 -14.22 -0.14
C GLN A 76 -9.41 -12.81 0.40
N TYR A 77 -8.17 -12.48 0.80
CA TYR A 77 -7.81 -11.14 1.30
C TYR A 77 -7.36 -10.17 0.19
N TRP A 78 -7.12 -10.66 -1.03
CA TRP A 78 -6.53 -9.86 -2.11
C TRP A 78 -7.56 -9.54 -3.21
N ASN A 79 -8.72 -9.04 -2.79
CA ASN A 79 -9.79 -8.56 -3.68
C ASN A 79 -10.46 -7.30 -3.11
N ASN A 80 -11.27 -6.62 -3.92
CA ASN A 80 -11.95 -5.39 -3.53
C ASN A 80 -12.97 -5.57 -2.38
N ASP A 81 -13.55 -6.76 -2.21
CA ASP A 81 -14.49 -7.02 -1.12
C ASP A 81 -13.74 -7.06 0.22
N ALA A 82 -12.60 -7.74 0.25
CA ALA A 82 -11.72 -7.77 1.42
C ALA A 82 -11.11 -6.39 1.71
N LEU A 83 -10.69 -5.65 0.68
CA LEU A 83 -10.23 -4.26 0.83
C LEU A 83 -11.24 -3.40 1.61
N CYS A 84 -12.52 -3.63 1.36
CA CYS A 84 -13.64 -2.92 1.98
C CYS A 84 -13.94 -3.40 3.40
N GLN A 85 -14.03 -4.71 3.62
CA GLN A 85 -14.69 -5.28 4.80
C GLN A 85 -13.75 -6.04 5.75
N SER A 86 -12.56 -6.43 5.30
CA SER A 86 -11.73 -7.37 6.07
C SER A 86 -10.97 -6.69 7.19
N ALA A 87 -10.78 -7.43 8.29
CA ALA A 87 -9.97 -6.98 9.41
C ALA A 87 -8.49 -6.85 9.01
N GLU A 88 -8.03 -7.66 8.06
CA GLU A 88 -6.67 -7.65 7.56
C GLU A 88 -6.35 -6.33 6.83
N TRP A 89 -7.27 -5.83 6.01
CA TRP A 89 -7.10 -4.53 5.38
C TRP A 89 -7.26 -3.37 6.37
N GLN A 90 -8.05 -3.56 7.43
CA GLN A 90 -8.11 -2.58 8.51
C GLN A 90 -6.78 -2.49 9.27
N GLU A 91 -6.17 -3.63 9.57
CA GLU A 91 -4.84 -3.70 10.20
C GLU A 91 -3.78 -3.05 9.29
N MET A 92 -3.78 -3.33 7.98
CA MET A 92 -2.86 -2.69 7.03
C MET A 92 -3.03 -1.16 6.99
N ARG A 93 -4.27 -0.67 7.05
CA ARG A 93 -4.57 0.78 7.16
C ARG A 93 -3.95 1.38 8.41
N GLU A 94 -4.08 0.72 9.55
CA GLU A 94 -3.55 1.18 10.84
C GLU A 94 -2.01 1.20 10.82
N MET A 95 -1.37 0.13 10.36
CA MET A 95 0.09 0.10 10.20
C MET A 95 0.59 1.18 9.23
N ALA A 96 -0.14 1.47 8.15
CA ALA A 96 0.22 2.54 7.23
C ALA A 96 0.09 3.93 7.90
N ILE A 97 -0.92 4.15 8.74
CA ILE A 97 -1.06 5.39 9.53
C ILE A 97 0.14 5.55 10.48
N ASP A 98 0.58 4.47 11.13
CA ASP A 98 1.76 4.48 12.00
C ASP A 98 3.02 4.89 11.22
N ILE A 99 3.22 4.35 10.02
CA ILE A 99 4.33 4.73 9.14
C ILE A 99 4.26 6.22 8.81
N LEU A 100 3.09 6.75 8.44
CA LEU A 100 2.93 8.19 8.16
C LEU A 100 3.32 9.04 9.39
N SER A 101 2.91 8.62 10.59
CA SER A 101 3.24 9.32 11.84
C SER A 101 4.75 9.31 12.11
N ILE A 102 5.40 8.15 12.02
CA ILE A 102 6.85 7.98 12.26
C ILE A 102 7.68 8.72 11.21
N MET A 103 7.22 8.74 9.96
CA MET A 103 7.86 9.49 8.87
C MET A 103 7.56 10.99 8.89
N GLN A 104 6.67 11.45 9.77
CA GLN A 104 6.17 12.83 9.81
C GLN A 104 5.56 13.26 8.46
N TRP A 105 4.87 12.34 7.80
CA TRP A 105 4.16 12.59 6.54
C TRP A 105 2.69 12.87 6.80
N GLU A 106 2.18 13.92 6.18
CA GLU A 106 0.76 14.24 6.24
C GLU A 106 -0.09 13.14 5.56
N LYS A 107 -1.22 12.82 6.19
CA LYS A 107 -2.25 11.95 5.60
C LYS A 107 -3.11 12.77 4.64
N THR A 108 -2.69 12.87 3.40
CA THR A 108 -3.42 13.53 2.32
C THR A 108 -3.86 12.50 1.27
N VAL A 109 -4.96 12.77 0.56
CA VAL A 109 -5.32 11.99 -0.63
C VAL A 109 -4.30 12.32 -1.72
N PRO A 110 -3.51 11.35 -2.20
CA PRO A 110 -2.52 11.62 -3.22
C PRO A 110 -3.17 11.71 -4.61
N GLU A 111 -2.41 12.20 -5.60
CA GLU A 111 -2.82 12.13 -7.00
C GLU A 111 -2.96 10.68 -7.46
N LYS A 112 -3.82 10.46 -8.47
CA LYS A 112 -4.02 9.16 -9.10
C LYS A 112 -2.70 8.62 -9.66
N PRO A 113 -2.48 7.29 -9.63
CA PRO A 113 -1.28 6.70 -10.23
C PRO A 113 -1.26 7.01 -11.73
N LYS A 114 -0.05 7.27 -12.27
CA LYS A 114 0.14 7.57 -13.70
C LYS A 114 0.16 6.31 -14.59
N ALA A 115 -0.19 5.16 -14.05
CA ALA A 115 -0.19 3.89 -14.78
C ALA A 115 -1.22 3.91 -15.91
N ILE A 116 -0.86 3.34 -17.05
CA ILE A 116 -1.77 3.18 -18.20
C ILE A 116 -2.40 1.78 -18.09
N TYR A 117 -3.70 1.74 -17.80
CA TYR A 117 -4.46 0.50 -17.75
C TYR A 117 -5.08 0.19 -19.12
N ILE A 118 -4.80 -1.00 -19.66
CA ILE A 118 -5.34 -1.45 -20.95
C ILE A 118 -6.42 -2.51 -20.71
N TYR A 119 -7.67 -2.19 -21.02
CA TYR A 119 -8.79 -3.12 -20.95
C TYR A 119 -8.92 -3.92 -22.25
N HIS A 120 -8.85 -5.24 -22.16
CA HIS A 120 -9.19 -6.16 -23.25
C HIS A 120 -10.56 -6.76 -22.90
N GLY A 121 -11.60 -6.26 -23.57
CA GLY A 121 -12.98 -6.71 -23.37
C GLY A 121 -13.26 -8.12 -23.88
#